data_AF-A0A558A6D1-F1
#
_entry.id   AF-A0A558A6D1-F1
#
_cell.length_a   1.000
_cell.length_b   1.000
_cell.length_c   1.000
_cell.angle_alpha   90.00
_cell.angle_beta   90.00
_cell.angle_gamma   90.00
#
_symmetry.space_group_name_H-M   'P 1'
#
loop_
_entity.id
_entity.type
_entity.pdbx_description
1 polymer ?
#
loop_
_entity_poly.entity_id
_entity_poly.type
_entity_poly.pdbx_seq_one_letter_code
_entity_poly.pdbx_strand_id
1 'polypeptide(L)'
;MRDLLGEVGDLQADAADSRRSLIVLRGARRRYSFTIDGPDDVEPEDVPPEVTNAVLGARHLYSIMVEGTALSEIPHALRFAKRLALVVNGAMIDQQTSTLWSRSKSCHPETAPRDPRVGWPGLVLPA
;
A
#
# COMPACT_ATOMS: atom_id res chain seq x y z
N MET A 1 15.37 5.56 -1.76
CA MET A 1 13.98 6.05 -1.91
C MET A 1 13.86 7.03 -3.07
N ARG A 2 14.55 8.17 -3.06
CA ARG A 2 14.47 9.17 -4.16
C ARG A 2 14.91 8.63 -5.52
N ASP A 3 16.00 7.87 -5.57
CA ASP A 3 16.47 7.25 -6.83
C ASP A 3 15.43 6.27 -7.40
N LEU A 4 14.73 5.56 -6.51
CA LEU A 4 13.68 4.61 -6.89
C LEU A 4 12.47 5.30 -7.51
N LEU A 5 12.13 6.52 -7.07
CA LEU A 5 11.05 7.29 -7.69
C LEU A 5 11.36 7.56 -9.17
N GLY A 6 12.61 7.92 -9.48
CA GLY A 6 13.06 8.17 -10.86
C GLY A 6 13.05 6.93 -11.76
N GLU A 7 13.10 5.72 -11.19
CA GLU A 7 12.94 4.48 -11.95
C GLU A 7 11.47 4.18 -12.31
N VAL A 8 10.52 4.73 -11.55
CA VAL A 8 9.08 4.47 -11.71
C VAL A 8 8.45 5.64 -12.48
N GLY A 9 8.89 5.82 -13.72
CA GLY A 9 8.35 6.83 -14.62
C GLY A 9 8.76 8.25 -14.27
N ASP A 10 7.80 9.19 -14.31
CA ASP A 10 8.02 10.63 -14.13
C ASP A 10 7.80 11.11 -12.69
N LEU A 11 8.08 10.26 -11.69
CA LEU A 11 7.90 10.55 -10.26
C LEU A 11 9.12 11.27 -9.66
N GLN A 12 8.86 12.25 -8.80
CA GLN A 12 9.87 13.08 -8.14
C GLN A 12 9.45 13.37 -6.70
N ALA A 13 10.41 13.47 -5.79
CA ALA A 13 10.18 13.98 -4.44
C ALA A 13 10.02 15.51 -4.46
N ASP A 14 9.14 16.06 -3.60
CA ASP A 14 9.07 17.50 -3.36
C ASP A 14 10.30 17.95 -2.55
N ALA A 15 10.65 19.24 -2.66
CA ALA A 15 11.70 19.85 -1.87
C ALA A 15 11.25 20.15 -0.43
N ALA A 16 9.95 20.28 -0.19
CA ALA A 16 9.34 20.52 1.13
C ALA A 16 9.25 19.26 2.01
N ASP A 17 9.77 18.13 1.54
CA ASP A 17 9.74 16.85 2.22
C ASP A 17 10.51 16.84 3.55
N SER A 18 10.07 15.97 4.46
CA SER A 18 10.75 15.72 5.72
C SER A 18 11.56 14.42 5.67
N ARG A 19 12.31 14.13 6.74
CA ARG A 19 13.07 12.87 6.83
C ARG A 19 12.18 11.62 6.88
N ARG A 20 10.92 11.76 7.33
CA ARG A 20 9.98 10.66 7.56
C ARG A 20 8.74 10.70 6.68
N SER A 21 8.59 11.72 5.85
CA SER A 21 7.44 11.89 4.97
C SER A 21 7.89 12.57 3.70
N LEU A 22 7.59 11.95 2.56
CA LEU A 22 7.90 12.42 1.22
C LEU A 22 6.60 12.70 0.46
N ILE A 23 6.49 13.88 -0.13
CA ILE A 23 5.45 14.23 -1.08
C ILE A 23 5.97 13.87 -2.48
N VAL A 24 5.26 12.98 -3.16
CA VAL A 24 5.61 12.56 -4.51
C VAL A 24 4.80 13.36 -5.53
N LEU A 25 5.53 14.00 -6.44
CA LEU A 25 5.01 14.74 -7.56
C LEU A 25 5.25 13.97 -8.86
N ARG A 26 4.46 14.30 -9.89
CA ARG A 26 4.52 13.65 -11.18
C ARG A 26 4.51 14.62 -12.35
N GLY A 27 5.35 14.31 -13.33
CA GLY A 27 5.41 14.95 -14.64
C GLY A 27 5.99 16.36 -14.63
N ALA A 28 6.11 16.95 -15.81
CA ALA A 28 6.74 18.27 -16.00
C ALA A 28 6.05 19.40 -15.21
N ARG A 29 4.74 19.25 -14.94
CA ARG A 29 3.95 20.23 -14.15
C ARG A 29 4.00 19.98 -12.65
N ARG A 30 4.77 18.97 -12.19
CA ARG A 30 4.96 18.65 -10.76
C ARG A 30 3.63 18.54 -10.01
N ARG A 31 2.66 17.83 -10.58
CA ARG A 31 1.36 17.63 -9.93
C ARG A 31 1.51 16.64 -8.79
N TYR A 32 0.82 16.88 -7.67
CA TYR A 32 0.73 15.91 -6.59
C TYR A 32 0.30 14.53 -7.12
N SER A 33 0.96 13.48 -6.64
CA SER A 33 0.65 12.08 -6.96
C SER A 33 0.23 11.32 -5.70
N PHE A 34 1.15 11.18 -4.74
CA PHE A 34 0.92 10.46 -3.48
C PHE A 34 1.93 10.90 -2.42
N THR A 35 1.74 10.47 -1.17
CA THR A 35 2.71 10.61 -0.08
C THR A 35 3.31 9.27 0.30
N ILE A 36 4.53 9.30 0.82
CA ILE A 36 5.22 8.14 1.42
C ILE A 36 5.62 8.54 2.83
N ASP A 37 5.08 7.85 3.83
CA ASP A 37 5.48 7.99 5.22
C ASP A 37 6.36 6.80 5.66
N GLY A 38 7.24 7.07 6.63
CA GLY A 38 8.18 6.11 7.19
C GLY A 38 9.65 6.38 6.82
N PRO A 39 10.56 5.42 7.06
CA PRO A 39 10.28 4.11 7.65
C PRO A 39 9.85 4.22 9.12
N ASP A 40 8.82 3.47 9.48
CA ASP A 40 8.43 3.21 10.86
C ASP A 40 8.92 1.83 11.29
N ASP A 41 9.41 1.70 12.51
CA ASP A 41 9.84 0.41 13.05
C ASP A 41 8.61 -0.44 13.43
N VAL A 42 8.65 -1.74 13.12
CA VAL A 42 7.58 -2.68 13.44
C VAL A 42 8.13 -3.94 14.08
N GLU A 43 7.39 -4.47 15.04
CA GLU A 43 7.65 -5.78 15.63
C GLU A 43 6.84 -6.87 14.90
N PRO A 44 7.26 -8.15 14.92
CA PRO A 44 6.55 -9.22 14.22
C PRO A 44 5.07 -9.36 14.59
N GLU A 45 4.70 -9.02 15.82
CA GLU A 45 3.33 -9.01 16.35
C GLU A 45 2.44 -7.91 15.75
N ASP A 46 3.04 -6.82 15.26
CA ASP A 46 2.33 -5.70 14.63
C ASP A 46 2.05 -5.96 13.15
N VAL A 47 2.65 -7.01 12.59
CA VAL A 47 2.60 -7.32 11.16
C VAL A 47 1.56 -8.41 10.91
N PRO A 48 0.61 -8.21 9.97
CA PRO A 48 -0.40 -9.21 9.66
C PRO A 48 0.20 -10.59 9.34
N PRO A 49 -0.43 -11.70 9.78
CA PRO A 49 0.11 -13.04 9.57
C PRO A 49 0.43 -13.37 8.11
N GLU A 50 -0.38 -12.89 7.19
CA GLU A 50 -0.17 -13.06 5.75
C GLU A 50 1.12 -12.38 5.25
N VAL A 51 1.53 -11.26 5.87
CA VAL A 51 2.78 -10.57 5.56
C VAL A 51 3.96 -11.28 6.21
N THR A 52 3.86 -11.71 7.47
CA THR A 52 4.94 -12.46 8.13
C THR A 52 5.22 -13.81 7.46
N ASN A 53 4.18 -14.44 6.90
CA ASN A 53 4.31 -15.64 6.06
C ASN A 53 5.02 -15.38 4.72
N ALA A 54 4.93 -14.16 4.19
CA ALA A 54 5.53 -13.77 2.92
C ALA A 54 6.94 -13.16 3.09
N VAL A 55 7.20 -12.49 4.22
CA VAL A 55 8.42 -11.74 4.52
C VAL A 55 8.89 -12.10 5.92
N LEU A 56 10.00 -12.84 5.99
CA LEU A 56 10.61 -13.20 7.27
C LEU A 56 11.33 -11.98 7.87
N GLY A 57 10.95 -11.62 9.10
CA GLY A 57 11.62 -10.58 9.87
C GLY A 57 11.47 -9.18 9.31
N ALA A 58 10.27 -8.81 8.87
CA ALA A 58 9.96 -7.42 8.53
C ALA A 58 10.29 -6.51 9.73
N ARG A 59 11.03 -5.41 9.47
CA ARG A 59 11.47 -4.44 10.49
C ARG A 59 10.97 -3.03 10.26
N HIS A 60 10.63 -2.71 9.01
CA HIS A 60 10.25 -1.37 8.62
C HIS A 60 8.97 -1.41 7.82
N LEU A 61 8.06 -0.49 8.14
CA LEU A 61 6.84 -0.21 7.41
C LEU A 61 6.97 1.12 6.68
N TYR A 62 6.44 1.16 5.46
CA TYR A 62 6.21 2.40 4.72
C TYR A 62 4.73 2.50 4.41
N SER A 63 4.14 3.66 4.66
CA SER A 63 2.75 3.95 4.28
C SER A 63 2.75 4.77 3.00
N ILE A 64 2.00 4.33 2.00
CA ILE A 64 1.86 5.05 0.72
C ILE A 64 0.40 5.46 0.59
N MET A 65 0.14 6.77 0.56
CA MET A 65 -1.21 7.30 0.62
C MET A 65 -1.49 8.22 -0.57
N VAL A 66 -2.63 8.01 -1.23
CA VAL A 66 -3.15 8.90 -2.26
C VAL A 66 -4.26 9.72 -1.62
N GLU A 67 -4.01 11.02 -1.43
CA GLU A 67 -4.98 11.88 -0.75
C GLU A 67 -6.06 12.43 -1.69
N GLY A 68 -7.27 12.59 -1.14
CA GLY A 68 -8.38 13.29 -1.77
C GLY A 68 -8.98 12.58 -2.98
N THR A 69 -9.24 13.34 -4.04
CA THR A 69 -9.92 12.86 -5.26
C THR A 69 -8.94 12.50 -6.38
N ALA A 70 -7.64 12.36 -6.08
CA ALA A 70 -6.59 12.02 -7.04
C ALA A 70 -6.61 10.52 -7.45
N LEU A 71 -7.78 9.97 -7.74
CA LEU A 71 -7.97 8.55 -8.09
C LEU A 71 -7.12 8.11 -9.29
N SER A 72 -6.81 9.03 -10.21
CA SER A 72 -5.92 8.79 -11.35
C SER A 72 -4.48 8.46 -10.93
N GLU A 73 -4.08 8.79 -9.70
CA GLU A 73 -2.74 8.59 -9.18
C GLU A 73 -2.57 7.22 -8.48
N ILE A 74 -3.67 6.54 -8.14
CA ILE A 74 -3.65 5.19 -7.52
C ILE A 74 -2.79 4.20 -8.31
N PRO A 75 -2.90 4.09 -9.66
CA PRO A 75 -2.05 3.17 -10.41
C PRO A 75 -0.55 3.51 -10.33
N HIS A 76 -0.20 4.79 -10.13
CA HIS A 76 1.19 5.23 -9.99
C HIS A 76 1.74 4.85 -8.61
N ALA A 77 0.97 5.10 -7.55
CA ALA A 77 1.30 4.67 -6.19
C ALA A 77 1.47 3.14 -6.11
N LEU A 78 0.55 2.37 -6.70
CA LEU A 78 0.64 0.90 -6.72
C LEU A 78 1.87 0.39 -7.47
N ARG A 79 2.21 0.99 -8.63
CA ARG A 79 3.43 0.61 -9.37
C ARG A 79 4.68 0.88 -8.54
N PHE A 80 4.73 2.03 -7.88
CA PHE A 80 5.83 2.39 -7.01
C PHE A 80 5.94 1.45 -5.80
N ALA A 81 4.83 1.19 -5.10
CA ALA A 81 4.79 0.30 -3.95
C ALA A 81 5.28 -1.13 -4.28
N LYS A 82 4.84 -1.68 -5.41
CA LYS A 82 5.32 -2.98 -5.91
C LYS A 82 6.81 -2.94 -6.23
N ARG A 83 7.29 -1.87 -6.87
CA ARG A 83 8.72 -1.70 -7.16
C ARG A 83 9.56 -1.60 -5.89
N LEU A 84 9.08 -0.85 -4.88
CA LEU A 84 9.72 -0.75 -3.57
C LEU A 84 9.80 -2.12 -2.91
N ALA A 85 8.69 -2.86 -2.84
CA ALA A 85 8.66 -4.21 -2.29
C ALA A 85 9.64 -5.16 -2.99
N LEU A 86 9.81 -5.06 -4.32
CA LEU A 86 10.83 -5.84 -5.04
C LEU A 86 12.25 -5.51 -4.63
N VAL A 87 12.58 -4.21 -4.56
CA VAL A 87 13.94 -3.75 -4.26
C VAL A 87 14.35 -4.09 -2.84
N VAL A 88 13.41 -4.03 -1.88
CA VAL A 88 13.68 -4.33 -0.47
C VAL A 88 13.42 -5.80 -0.09
N ASN A 89 13.07 -6.66 -1.06
CA ASN A 89 12.65 -8.03 -0.83
C ASN A 89 11.52 -8.16 0.23
N GLY A 90 10.58 -7.21 0.18
CA GLY A 90 9.43 -7.13 1.08
C GLY A 90 8.12 -7.53 0.39
N ALA A 91 7.02 -7.10 1.00
CA ALA A 91 5.67 -7.26 0.48
C ALA A 91 4.90 -5.94 0.56
N MET A 92 3.88 -5.83 -0.26
CA MET A 92 2.93 -4.72 -0.28
C MET A 92 1.56 -5.27 0.08
N ILE A 93 0.89 -4.66 1.05
CA ILE A 93 -0.53 -4.90 1.32
C ILE A 93 -1.32 -3.67 0.89
N ASP A 94 -2.35 -3.87 0.08
CA ASP A 94 -3.34 -2.84 -0.21
C ASP A 94 -4.41 -2.86 0.89
N GLN A 95 -4.42 -1.84 1.75
CA GLN A 95 -5.36 -1.75 2.87
C GLN A 95 -6.83 -1.59 2.44
N GLN A 96 -7.10 -1.12 1.21
CA GLN A 96 -8.47 -0.94 0.73
C GLN A 96 -9.10 -2.26 0.26
N THR A 97 -8.27 -3.14 -0.32
CA THR A 97 -8.72 -4.42 -0.90
C THR A 97 -8.24 -5.64 -0.13
N SER A 98 -7.46 -5.41 0.93
CA SER A 98 -6.65 -6.40 1.64
C SER A 98 -5.69 -7.20 0.75
N THR A 99 -5.44 -6.79 -0.49
CA THR A 99 -4.66 -7.60 -1.43
C THR A 99 -3.18 -7.60 -1.05
N LEU A 100 -2.60 -8.80 -0.84
CA LEU A 100 -1.18 -8.98 -0.59
C LEU A 100 -0.43 -9.24 -1.90
N TRP A 101 0.65 -8.49 -2.10
CA TRP A 101 1.57 -8.65 -3.21
C TRP A 101 3.00 -8.85 -2.70
N SER A 102 3.63 -9.94 -3.14
CA SER A 102 5.04 -10.24 -2.90
C SER A 102 5.67 -10.77 -4.18
N ARG A 103 7.01 -10.77 -4.24
CA ARG A 103 7.75 -11.32 -5.40
C ARG A 103 7.37 -12.77 -5.72
N SER A 104 7.04 -13.55 -4.68
CA SER A 104 6.79 -14.99 -4.80
C SER A 104 5.31 -15.33 -5.00
N LYS A 105 4.38 -14.45 -4.59
CA LYS A 105 2.93 -14.68 -4.64
C LYS A 105 2.15 -13.35 -4.65
N SER A 106 1.16 -13.24 -5.54
CA SER A 106 -0.01 -12.37 -5.32
C SER A 106 -1.10 -13.22 -4.68
N CYS A 107 -1.48 -12.92 -3.44
CA CYS A 107 -2.51 -13.63 -2.71
C CYS A 107 -3.57 -12.62 -2.27
N HIS A 108 -4.82 -12.83 -2.67
CA HIS A 108 -5.90 -12.20 -1.94
C HIS A 108 -6.06 -12.98 -0.64
N PRO A 109 -6.05 -12.34 0.55
CA PRO A 109 -6.56 -13.00 1.72
C PRO A 109 -8.01 -13.36 1.41
N GLU A 110 -8.31 -14.65 1.48
CA GLU A 110 -9.66 -15.15 1.37
C GLU A 110 -10.45 -14.53 2.53
N THR A 111 -11.24 -13.51 2.21
CA THR A 111 -12.26 -13.00 3.12
C THR A 111 -13.06 -14.22 3.56
N ALA A 112 -12.96 -14.59 4.84
CA ALA A 112 -13.57 -15.79 5.38
C ALA A 112 -15.02 -15.92 4.85
N PRO A 113 -15.45 -17.11 4.40
CA PRO A 113 -16.80 -17.28 3.90
C PRO A 113 -17.77 -16.82 4.99
N ARG A 114 -18.58 -15.80 4.68
CA ARG A 114 -19.70 -15.41 5.54
C ARG A 114 -20.54 -16.66 5.75
N ASP A 115 -20.54 -17.18 6.97
CA ASP A 115 -21.39 -18.30 7.34
C ASP A 115 -22.85 -17.90 7.11
N PRO A 116 -23.58 -18.54 6.17
CA PRO A 116 -24.99 -18.23 5.94
C PRO A 116 -25.89 -18.60 7.13
N ARG A 117 -25.36 -19.20 8.20
CA ARG A 117 -26.11 -19.61 9.39
C ARG A 117 -26.17 -18.55 10.50
N VAL A 118 -25.40 -17.48 10.40
CA VAL A 118 -25.47 -16.36 11.36
C VAL A 118 -26.46 -15.33 10.81
N GLY A 119 -27.75 -15.66 10.94
CA GLY A 119 -28.83 -14.70 10.73
C GLY A 119 -28.71 -13.57 11.74
N TRP A 120 -28.57 -12.33 11.26
CA TRP A 120 -28.82 -11.14 12.06
C TRP A 120 -30.20 -10.57 11.70
N PRO A 121 -30.89 -9.98 12.69
CA PRO A 121 -32.33 -9.78 12.62
C PRO A 121 -32.69 -8.56 11.77
N GLY A 122 -33.63 -8.76 10.86
CA GLY A 122 -34.61 -7.76 10.41
C GLY A 122 -34.10 -6.55 9.63
N LEU A 123 -34.45 -6.47 8.34
CA LEU A 123 -35.47 -5.50 7.92
C LEU A 123 -36.00 -5.85 6.52
N VAL A 124 -37.33 -5.80 6.42
CA VAL A 124 -38.18 -6.03 5.25
C VAL A 124 -38.23 -4.77 4.39
N LEU A 125 -38.37 -4.90 3.06
CA LEU A 125 -39.07 -3.91 2.22
C LEU A 125 -39.87 -4.61 1.10
N PRO A 126 -40.97 -3.98 0.62
CA PRO A 126 -42.17 -4.64 0.10
C PRO A 126 -42.14 -4.93 -1.42
N ALA A 127 -43.21 -5.58 -1.85
CA ALA A 127 -43.51 -6.19 -3.16
C ALA A 127 -43.20 -5.33 -4.40
#